data_AF-A0A4Q7ZF78-F1
#
_entry.id   AF-A0A4Q7ZF78-F1
#
_cell.length_a   1.000
_cell.length_b   1.000
_cell.length_c   1.000
_cell.angle_alpha   90.00
_cell.angle_beta   90.00
_cell.angle_gamma   90.00
#
_symmetry.space_group_name_H-M   'P 1'
#
loop_
_entity.id
_entity.type
_entity.pdbx_description
1 polymer ?
#
loop_
_entity_poly.entity_id
_entity_poly.type
_entity_poly.pdbx_seq_one_letter_code
_entity_poly.pdbx_strand_id
1 'polypeptide(L)'
;MRSQNRRPTVLGVVALLTLVASTIWAPASAAQPPRPGRQDWQNSIATAPRPGRGCYTATYPRLVWRPVGCVTAPDIPQPPRRGPRPLVIGNGSDIAARVPSGFISTAIGSFDSVVNVTSESGPIGNTGPSIANAYTLQLNTNFFASTACAGSPNPGCQGWQQFVYGNDGSSGAAFIQYWLLRYNAACPAGAGWNTFSFTGDPDIYCWKNNTGGAVGVPNQPITNLGALSLSGQVSGGGDSVTLFNGATAYSRVGDNAVDAATGWDTAEFNVFGYGGNSSGGGTATFNAGAALTVRTRTIYGGTAAPLCVATGFTAEKNNLSFGTPAPAMTPPGPAVQFVEDTVGGAATNCAAATTIGDVHAHTVAGLSYDFQAVGDFELAQVGPDFEVQARHISGAPTWPNASVNQAVATRMGGTTVAVCGGPRLVVDGRDVQLREGKPLSLPSGVDITLAGGAYVVTDPDGNSVRVTPHHSPDYMDVAVGLGTWPTRVRGLLGNPDNNVQLLEASDGTVFKVPLSFDDLYYRYGDSWRVKPTDSLLAPCGTKVEESNPAKPFFAEDLEPKIRERGMSICRQAGVQDAWIGACTLDVAVLGEKAAAVYVGKPPPVLDGNR
;
A
#
# COMPACT_ATOMS: atom_id res chain seq x y z
N MET A 1 32.78 92.80 -6.80
CA MET A 1 32.21 93.44 -8.01
C MET A 1 32.75 92.74 -9.24
N ARG A 2 31.86 92.40 -10.17
CA ARG A 2 32.04 92.19 -11.62
C ARG A 2 33.41 91.71 -12.18
N SER A 3 33.32 90.56 -12.87
CA SER A 3 33.55 90.39 -14.33
C SER A 3 34.66 89.43 -14.77
N GLN A 4 34.18 88.45 -15.55
CA GLN A 4 34.65 88.05 -16.88
C GLN A 4 36.01 87.34 -17.07
N ASN A 5 35.88 86.10 -17.55
CA ASN A 5 36.53 85.49 -18.72
C ASN A 5 37.96 85.90 -19.05
N ARG A 6 38.84 84.89 -19.14
CA ARG A 6 39.62 84.53 -20.35
C ARG A 6 40.44 83.25 -20.12
N ARG A 7 40.32 82.30 -21.05
CA ARG A 7 41.40 81.33 -21.40
C ARG A 7 42.48 82.12 -22.17
N PRO A 8 43.79 81.76 -22.13
CA PRO A 8 44.25 80.58 -22.88
C PRO A 8 45.59 79.92 -22.45
N THR A 9 45.88 78.83 -23.17
CA THR A 9 47.19 78.21 -23.54
C THR A 9 48.12 77.55 -22.50
N VAL A 10 48.32 76.27 -22.80
CA VAL A 10 49.31 75.26 -22.38
C VAL A 10 50.77 75.76 -22.39
N LEU A 11 51.57 75.38 -21.38
CA LEU A 11 52.85 74.65 -21.51
C LEU A 11 53.46 74.36 -20.13
N GLY A 12 54.07 73.18 -19.95
CA GLY A 12 55.08 72.94 -18.91
C GLY A 12 54.86 71.72 -18.03
N VAL A 13 55.34 70.56 -18.50
CA VAL A 13 55.48 69.31 -17.77
C VAL A 13 56.57 69.44 -16.70
N VAL A 14 56.28 69.09 -15.43
CA VAL A 14 57.24 68.46 -14.52
C VAL A 14 56.47 67.47 -13.64
N ALA A 15 56.89 66.20 -13.73
CA ALA A 15 56.35 65.08 -13.00
C ALA A 15 56.78 65.08 -11.52
N LEU A 16 55.83 64.83 -10.61
CA LEU A 16 56.12 64.24 -9.31
C LEU A 16 55.17 63.06 -9.09
N LEU A 17 55.74 61.85 -9.07
CA LEU A 17 55.07 60.63 -8.65
C LEU A 17 54.76 60.70 -7.15
N THR A 18 53.49 60.72 -6.81
CA THR A 18 52.99 60.38 -5.47
C THR A 18 52.13 59.12 -5.57
N LEU A 19 52.60 58.04 -4.95
CA LEU A 19 51.87 56.79 -4.76
C LEU A 19 50.54 57.09 -4.04
N VAL A 20 49.42 56.98 -4.75
CA VAL A 20 48.10 56.90 -4.15
C VAL A 20 47.82 55.42 -3.91
N ALA A 21 47.70 55.04 -2.64
CA ALA A 21 47.22 53.72 -2.26
C ALA A 21 45.74 53.61 -2.68
N SER A 22 45.50 53.00 -3.83
CA SER A 22 44.16 52.62 -4.28
C SER A 22 43.66 51.50 -3.36
N THR A 23 42.76 51.81 -2.43
CA THR A 23 41.93 50.78 -1.80
C THR A 23 41.07 50.17 -2.89
N ILE A 24 41.48 49.01 -3.41
CA ILE A 24 40.64 48.17 -4.24
C ILE A 24 39.50 47.69 -3.34
N TRP A 25 38.30 48.26 -3.51
CA TRP A 25 37.08 47.59 -3.10
C TRP A 25 37.01 46.29 -3.91
N ALA A 26 37.33 45.17 -3.28
CA ALA A 26 36.95 43.88 -3.83
C ALA A 26 35.42 43.88 -3.95
N PRO A 27 34.83 43.54 -5.11
CA PRO A 27 33.41 43.28 -5.15
C PRO A 27 33.14 42.19 -4.12
N ALA A 28 32.16 42.41 -3.24
CA ALA A 28 31.67 41.37 -2.36
C ALA A 28 31.40 40.14 -3.23
N SER A 29 32.13 39.05 -2.98
CA SER A 29 31.89 37.78 -3.66
C SER A 29 30.41 37.49 -3.50
N ALA A 30 29.65 37.52 -4.61
CA ALA A 30 28.27 37.09 -4.60
C ALA A 30 28.28 35.67 -4.02
N ALA A 31 27.73 35.52 -2.81
CA ALA A 31 27.65 34.22 -2.17
C ALA A 31 26.97 33.29 -3.17
N GLN A 32 27.64 32.18 -3.52
CA GLN A 32 27.02 31.16 -4.36
C GLN A 32 25.65 30.82 -3.74
N PRO A 33 24.57 30.76 -4.52
CA PRO A 33 23.29 30.36 -3.99
C PRO A 33 23.48 29.02 -3.24
N PRO A 34 22.85 28.86 -2.06
CA PRO A 34 23.02 27.65 -1.26
C PRO A 34 22.72 26.44 -2.15
N ARG A 35 23.61 25.45 -2.10
CA ARG A 35 23.44 24.22 -2.89
C ARG A 35 22.13 23.55 -2.44
N PRO A 36 21.21 23.23 -3.36
CA PRO A 36 19.98 22.54 -2.98
C PRO A 36 20.33 21.22 -2.30
N GLY A 37 19.52 20.77 -1.34
CA GLY A 37 19.68 19.44 -0.76
C GLY A 37 19.62 18.37 -1.84
N ARG A 38 20.20 17.19 -1.61
CA ARG A 38 20.23 16.11 -2.62
C ARG A 38 18.82 15.76 -3.12
N GLN A 39 17.83 15.72 -2.21
CA GLN A 39 16.45 15.45 -2.55
C GLN A 39 15.80 16.58 -3.37
N ASP A 40 16.08 17.84 -3.03
CA ASP A 40 15.63 19.00 -3.82
C ASP A 40 16.25 18.99 -5.22
N TRP A 41 17.52 18.60 -5.33
CA TRP A 41 18.18 18.41 -6.61
C TRP A 41 17.52 17.30 -7.43
N GLN A 42 17.21 16.14 -6.83
CA GLN A 42 16.51 15.04 -7.52
C GLN A 42 15.16 15.50 -8.07
N ASN A 43 14.37 16.20 -7.26
CA ASN A 43 13.09 16.77 -7.68
C ASN A 43 13.26 17.78 -8.83
N SER A 44 14.29 18.62 -8.74
CA SER A 44 14.56 19.66 -9.74
C SER A 44 15.08 19.10 -11.06
N ILE A 45 16.00 18.13 -11.03
CA ILE A 45 16.56 17.54 -12.26
C ILE A 45 15.53 16.64 -12.96
N ALA A 46 14.64 15.95 -12.22
CA ALA A 46 13.59 15.12 -12.80
C ALA A 46 12.66 15.89 -13.74
N THR A 47 12.40 17.16 -13.43
CA THR A 47 11.52 18.07 -14.18
C THR A 47 12.27 18.96 -15.17
N ALA A 48 13.60 19.00 -15.10
CA ALA A 48 14.42 19.77 -16.02
C ALA A 48 14.29 19.24 -17.46
N PRO A 49 14.20 20.12 -18.48
CA PRO A 49 14.01 19.71 -19.86
C PRO A 49 15.20 18.87 -20.35
N ARG A 50 14.89 17.76 -21.03
CA ARG A 50 15.90 16.98 -21.76
C ARG A 50 16.08 17.60 -23.16
N PRO A 51 17.32 17.68 -23.69
CA PRO A 51 17.59 18.25 -25.02
C PRO A 51 16.84 17.61 -26.21
N GLY A 52 16.31 16.40 -26.05
CA GLY A 52 15.56 15.66 -27.07
C GLY A 52 15.30 14.22 -26.66
N ARG A 53 14.82 13.39 -27.59
CA ARG A 53 14.68 11.94 -27.36
C ARG A 53 16.06 11.31 -27.21
N GLY A 54 16.24 10.45 -26.19
CA GLY A 54 17.52 9.80 -25.94
C GLY A 54 17.72 9.39 -24.48
N CYS A 55 18.95 9.01 -24.17
CA CYS A 55 19.41 8.63 -22.84
C CYS A 55 20.32 9.71 -22.27
N TYR A 56 20.17 9.96 -20.97
CA TYR A 56 20.85 11.06 -20.30
C TYR A 56 21.35 10.65 -18.92
N THR A 57 22.42 11.31 -18.48
CA THR A 57 22.86 11.27 -17.09
C THR A 57 22.99 12.67 -16.52
N ALA A 58 22.85 12.80 -15.20
CA ALA A 58 23.17 14.02 -14.48
C ALA A 58 23.86 13.67 -13.16
N THR A 59 24.64 14.61 -12.63
CA THR A 59 25.36 14.43 -11.36
C THR A 59 25.21 15.67 -10.50
N TYR A 60 24.84 15.46 -9.25
CA TYR A 60 24.72 16.50 -8.23
C TYR A 60 26.02 17.32 -8.12
N PRO A 61 25.94 18.65 -7.96
CA PRO A 61 24.73 19.47 -7.82
C PRO A 61 24.20 20.05 -9.14
N ARG A 62 24.68 19.59 -10.31
CA ARG A 62 24.33 20.23 -11.59
C ARG A 62 22.91 19.86 -12.02
N LEU A 63 22.11 20.85 -12.40
CA LEU A 63 20.76 20.67 -12.97
C LEU A 63 20.79 20.59 -14.50
N VAL A 64 21.73 19.81 -15.05
CA VAL A 64 21.92 19.71 -16.50
C VAL A 64 22.05 18.25 -16.90
N TRP A 65 21.22 17.84 -17.85
CA TRP A 65 21.29 16.53 -18.49
C TRP A 65 22.44 16.45 -19.49
N ARG A 66 23.22 15.38 -19.41
CA ARG A 66 24.29 15.04 -20.36
C ARG A 66 23.85 13.86 -21.21
N PRO A 67 23.84 13.97 -22.56
CA PRO A 67 23.48 12.85 -23.41
C PRO A 67 24.50 11.73 -23.28
N VAL A 68 24.01 10.49 -23.27
CA VAL A 68 24.82 9.26 -23.26
C VAL A 68 24.25 8.26 -24.28
N GLY A 69 25.05 7.28 -24.68
CA GLY A 69 24.57 6.18 -25.51
C GLY A 69 23.51 5.37 -24.77
N CYS A 70 22.41 5.05 -25.48
CA CYS A 70 21.45 4.08 -24.99
C CYS A 70 21.99 2.66 -25.16
N VAL A 71 21.51 1.75 -24.31
CA VAL A 71 21.77 0.31 -24.41
C VAL A 71 20.51 -0.41 -24.90
N THR A 72 20.63 -1.67 -25.31
CA THR A 72 19.48 -2.50 -25.65
C THR A 72 18.60 -2.66 -24.42
N ALA A 73 17.29 -2.38 -24.55
CA ALA A 73 16.34 -2.64 -23.49
C ALA A 73 16.16 -4.17 -23.32
N PRO A 74 16.01 -4.69 -22.08
CA PRO A 74 15.71 -6.10 -21.87
C PRO A 74 14.44 -6.51 -22.62
N ASP A 75 14.55 -7.52 -23.49
CA ASP A 75 13.40 -8.04 -24.26
C ASP A 75 12.61 -9.06 -23.42
N ILE A 76 12.17 -8.62 -22.24
CA ILE A 76 11.43 -9.42 -21.26
C ILE A 76 10.18 -8.63 -20.84
N PRO A 77 8.98 -9.21 -20.97
CA PRO A 77 7.77 -8.55 -20.52
C PRO A 77 7.75 -8.43 -18.99
N GLN A 78 7.17 -7.34 -18.51
CA GLN A 78 6.74 -7.13 -17.13
C GLN A 78 5.21 -7.29 -17.09
N PRO A 79 4.69 -8.54 -17.07
CA PRO A 79 3.28 -8.81 -17.36
C PRO A 79 2.29 -8.14 -16.39
N PRO A 80 1.06 -7.82 -16.85
CA PRO A 80 0.01 -7.30 -15.98
C PRO A 80 -0.45 -8.35 -14.98
N ARG A 81 -0.86 -7.93 -13.79
CA ARG A 81 -1.38 -8.80 -12.73
C ARG A 81 -2.44 -9.78 -13.25
N ARG A 82 -2.44 -11.01 -12.75
CA ARG A 82 -3.39 -12.04 -13.16
C ARG A 82 -3.63 -13.09 -12.09
N GLY A 83 -4.84 -13.66 -12.13
CA GLY A 83 -5.21 -14.80 -11.31
C GLY A 83 -5.38 -14.42 -9.84
N PRO A 84 -5.28 -15.39 -8.93
CA PRO A 84 -5.53 -15.18 -7.51
C PRO A 84 -4.52 -14.19 -6.91
N ARG A 85 -5.00 -13.33 -6.01
CA ARG A 85 -4.13 -12.47 -5.21
C ARG A 85 -3.31 -13.30 -4.22
N PRO A 86 -1.98 -13.15 -4.20
CA PRO A 86 -1.16 -13.80 -3.19
C PRO A 86 -1.29 -13.08 -1.83
N LEU A 87 -0.74 -13.68 -0.77
CA LEU A 87 -0.57 -13.05 0.55
C LEU A 87 0.83 -12.44 0.75
N VAL A 88 1.50 -12.13 -0.36
CA VAL A 88 2.78 -11.44 -0.42
C VAL A 88 2.64 -10.24 -1.35
N ILE A 89 3.61 -9.34 -1.35
CA ILE A 89 3.54 -8.12 -2.14
C ILE A 89 3.69 -8.41 -3.64
N GLY A 90 2.81 -7.81 -4.44
CA GLY A 90 2.72 -7.93 -5.89
C GLY A 90 1.59 -8.83 -6.39
N ASN A 91 1.49 -9.00 -7.71
CA ASN A 91 0.37 -9.68 -8.38
C ASN A 91 -1.03 -9.26 -7.86
N GLY A 92 -1.24 -7.95 -7.72
CA GLY A 92 -2.49 -7.38 -7.25
C GLY A 92 -2.62 -7.21 -5.72
N SER A 93 -1.78 -7.87 -4.93
CA SER A 93 -1.66 -7.64 -3.49
C SER A 93 -0.58 -6.60 -3.21
N ASP A 94 -0.90 -5.32 -3.39
CA ASP A 94 0.02 -4.20 -3.14
C ASP A 94 -0.74 -2.96 -2.65
N ILE A 95 -0.02 -1.87 -2.42
CA ILE A 95 -0.53 -0.55 -2.08
C ILE A 95 -0.16 0.45 -3.17
N ALA A 96 -1.19 1.09 -3.72
CA ALA A 96 -1.04 2.14 -4.68
C ALA A 96 -1.54 3.49 -4.13
N ALA A 97 -0.91 4.58 -4.55
CA ALA A 97 -1.29 5.93 -4.23
C ALA A 97 -2.22 6.48 -5.32
N ARG A 98 -3.49 6.74 -4.99
CA ARG A 98 -4.46 7.35 -5.91
C ARG A 98 -4.67 8.82 -5.58
N VAL A 99 -4.58 9.69 -6.57
CA VAL A 99 -4.82 11.12 -6.36
C VAL A 99 -6.32 11.39 -6.17
N PRO A 100 -6.70 12.36 -5.31
CA PRO A 100 -8.12 12.62 -5.04
C PRO A 100 -8.86 13.28 -6.21
N SER A 101 -8.13 13.82 -7.19
CA SER A 101 -8.69 14.48 -8.37
C SER A 101 -7.66 14.61 -9.48
N GLY A 102 -8.11 14.69 -10.73
CA GLY A 102 -7.23 14.91 -11.89
C GLY A 102 -6.30 13.72 -12.15
N PHE A 103 -5.19 13.98 -12.85
CA PHE A 103 -4.24 12.95 -13.26
C PHE A 103 -2.84 13.25 -12.75
N ILE A 104 -2.10 12.18 -12.45
CA ILE A 104 -0.70 12.19 -12.09
C ILE A 104 0.11 12.61 -13.33
N SER A 105 0.90 13.67 -13.19
CA SER A 105 1.92 14.04 -14.18
C SER A 105 3.27 13.41 -13.84
N THR A 106 3.51 13.12 -12.56
CA THR A 106 4.76 12.48 -12.10
C THR A 106 4.50 11.67 -10.85
N ALA A 107 5.07 10.48 -10.76
CA ALA A 107 5.20 9.75 -9.50
C ALA A 107 6.66 9.39 -9.23
N ILE A 108 6.98 9.25 -7.95
CA ILE A 108 8.32 8.96 -7.46
C ILE A 108 8.20 7.86 -6.42
N GLY A 109 8.84 6.73 -6.71
CA GLY A 109 9.04 5.63 -5.79
C GLY A 109 10.38 5.74 -5.07
N SER A 110 10.40 5.49 -3.77
CA SER A 110 11.62 5.46 -2.95
C SER A 110 11.45 4.59 -1.72
N PHE A 111 12.53 4.42 -0.95
CA PHE A 111 12.53 3.71 0.32
C PHE A 111 12.91 4.66 1.45
N ASP A 112 12.01 4.89 2.40
CA ASP A 112 12.28 5.71 3.58
C ASP A 112 13.15 4.97 4.60
N SER A 113 13.07 3.63 4.59
CA SER A 113 13.87 2.74 5.42
C SER A 113 14.13 1.41 4.72
N VAL A 114 15.33 0.88 4.89
CA VAL A 114 15.77 -0.44 4.41
C VAL A 114 16.49 -1.12 5.56
N VAL A 115 15.90 -2.17 6.12
CA VAL A 115 16.39 -2.83 7.34
C VAL A 115 16.70 -4.28 7.04
N ASN A 116 17.90 -4.73 7.43
CA ASN A 116 18.38 -6.09 7.29
C ASN A 116 18.30 -6.68 5.87
N VAL A 117 18.19 -5.85 4.83
CA VAL A 117 18.29 -6.31 3.44
C VAL A 117 19.75 -6.54 3.11
N THR A 118 20.13 -7.81 3.05
CA THR A 118 21.51 -8.27 2.81
C THR A 118 21.65 -9.08 1.53
N SER A 119 20.57 -9.72 1.08
CA SER A 119 20.54 -10.45 -0.20
C SER A 119 19.14 -10.48 -0.80
N GLU A 120 19.13 -10.55 -2.12
CA GLU A 120 17.96 -10.82 -2.95
C GLU A 120 18.39 -11.77 -4.07
N SER A 121 17.48 -12.67 -4.47
CA SER A 121 17.66 -13.45 -5.68
C SER A 121 16.33 -13.82 -6.33
N GLY A 122 16.34 -13.93 -7.65
CA GLY A 122 15.19 -14.35 -8.44
C GLY A 122 15.60 -14.82 -9.83
N PRO A 123 14.77 -15.61 -10.52
CA PRO A 123 14.99 -15.94 -11.92
C PRO A 123 14.73 -14.72 -12.81
N ILE A 124 15.45 -14.63 -13.94
CA ILE A 124 15.21 -13.63 -14.98
C ILE A 124 14.11 -14.15 -15.93
N GLY A 125 13.07 -13.35 -16.15
CA GLY A 125 11.94 -13.71 -17.02
C GLY A 125 11.10 -14.87 -16.48
N ASN A 126 11.08 -15.04 -15.14
CA ASN A 126 10.35 -16.11 -14.45
C ASN A 126 10.71 -17.53 -14.96
N THR A 127 11.98 -17.74 -15.31
CA THR A 127 12.49 -19.04 -15.79
C THR A 127 13.97 -19.22 -15.42
N GLY A 128 14.41 -20.48 -15.33
CA GLY A 128 15.80 -20.82 -15.02
C GLY A 128 16.17 -20.64 -13.54
N PRO A 129 17.49 -20.66 -13.23
CA PRO A 129 17.98 -20.56 -11.85
C PRO A 129 17.83 -19.13 -11.30
N SER A 130 17.73 -19.02 -9.98
CA SER A 130 17.80 -17.72 -9.30
C SER A 130 19.18 -17.10 -9.45
N ILE A 131 19.21 -15.81 -9.79
CA ILE A 131 20.42 -14.99 -9.92
C ILE A 131 20.40 -13.95 -8.79
N ALA A 132 21.55 -13.73 -8.16
CA ALA A 132 21.67 -12.76 -7.08
C ALA A 132 21.54 -11.33 -7.62
N ASN A 133 20.77 -10.48 -6.94
CA ASN A 133 20.43 -9.12 -7.35
C ASN A 133 19.68 -9.07 -8.70
N ALA A 134 18.88 -10.09 -9.01
CA ALA A 134 18.04 -10.11 -10.20
C ALA A 134 16.62 -9.63 -9.86
N TYR A 135 16.43 -8.31 -9.83
CA TYR A 135 15.17 -7.67 -9.45
C TYR A 135 14.83 -6.51 -10.38
N THR A 136 13.60 -6.03 -10.28
CA THR A 136 13.17 -4.78 -10.87
C THR A 136 12.66 -3.82 -9.81
N LEU A 137 12.90 -2.53 -10.01
CA LEU A 137 12.04 -1.49 -9.44
C LEU A 137 10.99 -1.18 -10.50
N GLN A 138 9.73 -1.29 -10.15
CA GLN A 138 8.63 -0.96 -11.06
C GLN A 138 7.81 0.15 -10.46
N LEU A 139 7.56 1.19 -11.26
CA LEU A 139 6.56 2.20 -10.98
C LEU A 139 5.49 2.09 -12.07
N ASN A 140 4.30 1.66 -11.69
CA ASN A 140 3.24 1.29 -12.62
C ASN A 140 2.10 2.30 -12.55
N THR A 141 1.52 2.63 -13.70
CA THR A 141 0.24 3.33 -13.77
C THR A 141 -0.90 2.37 -13.45
N ASN A 142 -2.09 2.90 -13.16
CA ASN A 142 -3.32 2.13 -13.34
C ASN A 142 -3.51 1.71 -14.81
N PHE A 143 -4.47 0.80 -15.03
CA PHE A 143 -5.00 0.53 -16.36
C PHE A 143 -5.99 1.65 -16.73
N PHE A 144 -5.93 2.13 -17.97
CA PHE A 144 -6.74 3.28 -18.40
C PHE A 144 -7.25 3.11 -19.84
N ALA A 145 -8.27 3.87 -20.21
CA ALA A 145 -8.72 3.94 -21.60
C ALA A 145 -7.66 4.66 -22.44
N SER A 146 -7.26 4.07 -23.57
CA SER A 146 -6.20 4.60 -24.42
C SER A 146 -6.63 4.64 -25.87
N THR A 147 -6.29 5.71 -26.58
CA THR A 147 -6.51 5.81 -28.04
C THR A 147 -5.67 4.78 -28.81
N ALA A 148 -4.60 4.24 -28.21
CA ALA A 148 -3.82 3.16 -28.81
C ALA A 148 -4.62 1.85 -28.95
N CYS A 149 -5.76 1.72 -28.28
CA CYS A 149 -6.70 0.60 -28.42
C CYS A 149 -7.63 0.71 -29.65
N ALA A 150 -7.57 1.78 -30.46
CA ALA A 150 -8.53 2.00 -31.55
C ALA A 150 -8.60 0.87 -32.60
N GLY A 151 -7.52 0.07 -32.76
CA GLY A 151 -7.48 -1.09 -33.65
C GLY A 151 -7.92 -2.41 -33.02
N SER A 152 -8.30 -2.41 -31.74
CA SER A 152 -8.74 -3.61 -31.02
C SER A 152 -10.23 -3.90 -31.32
N PRO A 153 -10.61 -5.16 -31.59
CA PRO A 153 -12.00 -5.58 -31.61
C PRO A 153 -12.60 -5.69 -30.20
N ASN A 154 -11.80 -5.63 -29.14
CA ASN A 154 -12.25 -5.73 -27.77
C ASN A 154 -12.54 -4.34 -27.18
N PRO A 155 -13.80 -4.00 -26.87
CA PRO A 155 -14.13 -2.72 -26.24
C PRO A 155 -13.53 -2.58 -24.83
N GLY A 156 -13.09 -3.69 -24.21
CA GLY A 156 -12.38 -3.72 -22.94
C GLY A 156 -10.87 -3.55 -23.03
N CYS A 157 -10.32 -3.20 -24.20
CA CYS A 157 -8.90 -2.90 -24.35
C CYS A 157 -8.50 -1.68 -23.50
N GLN A 158 -7.37 -1.79 -22.81
CA GLN A 158 -6.85 -0.73 -21.94
C GLN A 158 -5.37 -0.48 -22.24
N GLY A 159 -4.93 0.77 -22.08
CA GLY A 159 -3.52 1.14 -22.02
C GLY A 159 -2.96 0.91 -20.61
N TRP A 160 -1.69 0.54 -20.56
CA TRP A 160 -0.94 0.46 -19.31
C TRP A 160 0.53 0.78 -19.57
N GLN A 161 1.16 1.45 -18.60
CA GLN A 161 2.54 1.92 -18.71
C GLN A 161 3.31 1.65 -17.43
N GLN A 162 4.54 1.18 -17.60
CA GLN A 162 5.45 0.85 -16.51
C GLN A 162 6.76 1.58 -16.72
N PHE A 163 7.22 2.25 -15.68
CA PHE A 163 8.56 2.79 -15.60
C PHE A 163 9.38 1.77 -14.83
N VAL A 164 10.43 1.24 -15.46
CA VAL A 164 11.13 0.05 -14.97
C VAL A 164 12.62 0.36 -14.85
N TYR A 165 13.20 -0.01 -13.72
CA TYR A 165 14.62 -0.29 -13.61
C TYR A 165 14.79 -1.80 -13.44
N GLY A 166 15.50 -2.46 -14.37
CA GLY A 166 15.87 -3.86 -14.24
C GLY A 166 17.34 -4.00 -13.89
N ASN A 167 17.67 -4.80 -12.88
CA ASN A 167 19.03 -5.20 -12.51
C ASN A 167 19.20 -6.70 -12.75
N ASP A 168 20.09 -7.13 -13.64
CA ASP A 168 20.26 -8.55 -14.03
C ASP A 168 21.28 -9.31 -13.15
N GLY A 169 21.77 -8.67 -12.09
CA GLY A 169 22.83 -9.17 -11.22
C GLY A 169 24.25 -8.77 -11.64
N SER A 170 24.44 -8.32 -12.89
CA SER A 170 25.72 -7.92 -13.47
C SER A 170 25.72 -6.49 -14.03
N SER A 171 24.56 -6.02 -14.48
CA SER A 171 24.31 -4.71 -15.06
C SER A 171 22.85 -4.30 -14.84
N GLY A 172 22.52 -3.03 -15.09
CA GLY A 172 21.15 -2.55 -14.98
C GLY A 172 20.75 -1.62 -16.12
N ALA A 173 19.45 -1.43 -16.30
CA ALA A 173 18.90 -0.53 -17.29
C ALA A 173 17.57 0.07 -16.82
N ALA A 174 17.37 1.37 -17.08
CA ALA A 174 16.08 2.03 -16.86
C ALA A 174 15.36 2.32 -18.19
N PHE A 175 14.09 1.94 -18.28
CA PHE A 175 13.27 2.02 -19.49
C PHE A 175 11.78 2.18 -19.14
N ILE A 176 10.97 2.36 -20.18
CA ILE A 176 9.51 2.37 -20.07
C ILE A 176 9.02 1.20 -20.92
N GLN A 177 8.09 0.44 -20.36
CA GLN A 177 7.37 -0.61 -21.07
C GLN A 177 5.89 -0.22 -21.17
N TYR A 178 5.34 -0.41 -22.36
CA TYR A 178 3.97 -0.04 -22.71
C TYR A 178 3.19 -1.30 -23.04
N TRP A 179 1.91 -1.30 -22.67
CA TRP A 179 1.01 -2.43 -22.87
C TRP A 179 -0.34 -1.98 -23.44
N LEU A 180 -0.86 -2.79 -24.36
CA LEU A 180 -2.28 -2.84 -24.72
C LEU A 180 -2.86 -4.12 -24.17
N LEU A 181 -3.70 -3.98 -23.15
CA LEU A 181 -4.28 -5.09 -22.41
C LEU A 181 -5.49 -5.63 -23.15
N ARG A 182 -5.56 -6.96 -23.31
CA ARG A 182 -6.70 -7.66 -23.96
C ARG A 182 -7.04 -7.07 -25.34
N TYR A 183 -6.01 -6.72 -26.11
CA TYR A 183 -6.12 -6.17 -27.46
C TYR A 183 -6.82 -7.13 -28.44
N ASN A 184 -6.67 -8.45 -28.26
CA ASN A 184 -7.46 -9.49 -28.94
C ASN A 184 -7.46 -9.42 -30.49
N ALA A 185 -6.37 -8.91 -31.04
CA ALA A 185 -6.05 -8.89 -32.46
C ALA A 185 -4.53 -8.92 -32.66
N ALA A 186 -4.06 -9.00 -33.90
CA ALA A 186 -2.64 -8.85 -34.20
C ALA A 186 -2.16 -7.47 -33.74
N CYS A 187 -1.03 -7.44 -33.01
CA CYS A 187 -0.51 -6.20 -32.45
C CYS A 187 -0.21 -5.14 -33.52
N PRO A 188 -0.31 -3.84 -33.19
CA PRO A 188 -0.16 -2.76 -34.18
C PRO A 188 1.15 -2.87 -34.99
N ALA A 189 1.03 -3.03 -36.31
CA ALA A 189 2.16 -3.22 -37.21
C ALA A 189 3.07 -1.98 -37.27
N GLY A 190 4.37 -2.20 -37.52
CA GLY A 190 5.34 -1.11 -37.75
C GLY A 190 5.71 -0.27 -36.52
N ALA A 191 5.20 -0.60 -35.33
CA ALA A 191 5.43 0.16 -34.10
C ALA A 191 6.25 -0.60 -33.02
N GLY A 192 6.78 -1.78 -33.37
CA GLY A 192 7.66 -2.58 -32.50
C GLY A 192 6.94 -3.29 -31.35
N TRP A 193 5.65 -3.61 -31.53
CA TRP A 193 4.86 -4.34 -30.54
C TRP A 193 5.10 -5.85 -30.64
N ASN A 194 5.35 -6.45 -29.48
CA ASN A 194 5.42 -7.88 -29.27
C ASN A 194 4.04 -8.41 -28.86
N THR A 195 3.67 -9.56 -29.42
CA THR A 195 2.47 -10.30 -29.00
C THR A 195 2.75 -11.08 -27.72
N PHE A 196 1.81 -11.06 -26.79
CA PHE A 196 1.86 -11.82 -25.55
C PHE A 196 0.50 -12.41 -25.22
N SER A 197 0.47 -13.64 -24.72
CA SER A 197 -0.72 -14.25 -24.13
C SER A 197 -0.29 -15.09 -22.94
N PHE A 198 -1.10 -15.06 -21.88
CA PHE A 198 -0.90 -15.97 -20.77
C PHE A 198 -1.28 -17.39 -21.19
N THR A 199 -0.58 -18.38 -20.62
CA THR A 199 -0.86 -19.78 -20.86
C THR A 199 -2.31 -20.09 -20.46
N GLY A 200 -3.09 -20.61 -21.41
CA GLY A 200 -4.50 -20.94 -21.21
C GLY A 200 -5.46 -19.76 -21.23
N ASP A 201 -5.02 -18.58 -21.67
CA ASP A 201 -5.83 -17.38 -21.80
C ASP A 201 -6.22 -17.14 -23.27
N PRO A 202 -7.50 -16.86 -23.58
CA PRO A 202 -7.90 -16.49 -24.94
C PRO A 202 -7.47 -15.07 -25.34
N ASP A 203 -7.13 -14.21 -24.37
CA ASP A 203 -6.82 -12.81 -24.64
C ASP A 203 -5.40 -12.65 -25.23
N ILE A 204 -5.29 -11.71 -26.18
CA ILE A 204 -4.03 -11.29 -26.78
C ILE A 204 -3.68 -9.91 -26.25
N TYR A 205 -2.46 -9.79 -25.73
CA TYR A 205 -1.87 -8.57 -25.23
C TYR A 205 -0.77 -8.12 -26.18
N CYS A 206 -0.50 -6.82 -26.19
CA CYS A 206 0.62 -6.26 -26.93
C CYS A 206 1.52 -5.49 -25.99
N TRP A 207 2.82 -5.71 -26.06
CA TRP A 207 3.77 -4.94 -25.25
C TRP A 207 4.95 -4.46 -26.07
N LYS A 208 5.59 -3.38 -25.64
CA LYS A 208 6.86 -2.91 -26.21
C LYS A 208 7.65 -2.10 -25.20
N ASN A 209 8.96 -2.09 -25.36
CA ASN A 209 9.83 -1.13 -24.69
C ASN A 209 9.93 0.18 -25.49
N ASN A 210 10.52 1.22 -24.88
CA ASN A 210 10.89 2.45 -25.58
C ASN A 210 11.66 2.20 -26.87
N THR A 211 11.30 2.94 -27.93
CA THR A 211 12.03 2.93 -29.20
C THR A 211 13.45 3.46 -29.00
N GLY A 212 14.46 2.74 -29.48
CA GLY A 212 15.86 3.16 -29.33
C GLY A 212 16.50 2.82 -27.98
N GLY A 213 15.88 1.92 -27.20
CA GLY A 213 16.52 1.24 -26.07
C GLY A 213 16.33 1.91 -24.71
N ALA A 214 17.22 1.57 -23.79
CA ALA A 214 17.19 1.95 -22.38
C ALA A 214 18.40 2.82 -21.99
N VAL A 215 18.32 3.53 -20.86
CA VAL A 215 19.51 4.15 -20.27
C VAL A 215 20.25 3.10 -19.44
N GLY A 216 21.53 2.89 -19.73
CA GLY A 216 22.36 1.95 -18.99
C GLY A 216 22.67 2.47 -17.58
N VAL A 217 22.60 1.58 -16.61
CA VAL A 217 22.87 1.83 -15.20
C VAL A 217 23.88 0.77 -14.72
N PRO A 218 24.90 1.11 -13.93
CA PRO A 218 25.74 0.10 -13.30
C PRO A 218 24.93 -0.85 -12.43
N ASN A 219 25.40 -2.08 -12.23
CA ASN A 219 24.79 -3.03 -11.30
C ASN A 219 24.50 -2.35 -9.95
N GLN A 220 23.28 -2.51 -9.45
CA GLN A 220 22.88 -2.04 -8.13
C GLN A 220 22.61 -3.25 -7.24
N PRO A 221 23.57 -3.67 -6.41
CA PRO A 221 23.32 -4.68 -5.39
C PRO A 221 22.12 -4.28 -4.53
N ILE A 222 21.32 -5.24 -4.09
CA ILE A 222 20.10 -4.96 -3.32
C ILE A 222 20.37 -4.19 -2.02
N THR A 223 21.57 -4.33 -1.47
CA THR A 223 22.04 -3.56 -0.29
C THR A 223 22.11 -2.05 -0.55
N ASN A 224 22.05 -1.60 -1.81
CA ASN A 224 22.01 -0.19 -2.19
C ASN A 224 20.59 0.37 -2.36
N LEU A 225 19.52 -0.39 -2.08
CA LEU A 225 18.13 0.07 -2.28
C LEU A 225 17.84 1.44 -1.65
N GLY A 226 18.36 1.73 -0.46
CA GLY A 226 18.14 3.00 0.23
C GLY A 226 18.71 4.23 -0.48
N ALA A 227 19.58 4.06 -1.47
CA ALA A 227 20.08 5.15 -2.32
C ALA A 227 19.28 5.31 -3.63
N LEU A 228 18.39 4.36 -3.94
CA LEU A 228 17.64 4.32 -5.19
C LEU A 228 16.29 5.02 -5.07
N SER A 229 15.89 5.66 -6.16
CA SER A 229 14.52 6.14 -6.37
C SER A 229 14.20 6.10 -7.85
N LEU A 230 12.96 5.75 -8.19
CA LEU A 230 12.48 5.66 -9.57
C LEU A 230 11.37 6.68 -9.78
N SER A 231 11.52 7.51 -10.82
CA SER A 231 10.51 8.50 -11.20
C SER A 231 9.97 8.21 -12.59
N GLY A 232 8.66 8.21 -12.71
CA GLY A 232 7.93 8.24 -13.97
C GLY A 232 7.27 9.60 -14.17
N GLN A 233 7.43 10.18 -15.34
CA GLN A 233 6.80 11.44 -15.74
C GLN A 233 6.06 11.24 -17.06
N VAL A 234 4.85 11.78 -17.15
CA VAL A 234 4.01 11.78 -18.36
C VAL A 234 3.63 13.20 -18.72
N SER A 235 3.44 13.45 -20.02
CA SER A 235 2.91 14.71 -20.53
C SER A 235 2.39 14.52 -21.95
N GLY A 236 1.56 15.44 -22.44
CA GLY A 236 1.17 15.44 -23.86
C GLY A 236 2.35 15.57 -24.84
N GLY A 237 3.54 16.00 -24.36
CA GLY A 237 4.77 16.13 -25.15
C GLY A 237 5.70 14.91 -25.09
N GLY A 238 5.41 13.91 -24.25
CA GLY A 238 6.23 12.72 -24.07
C GLY A 238 6.39 12.28 -22.62
N ASP A 239 6.79 11.02 -22.45
CA ASP A 239 7.05 10.41 -21.16
C ASP A 239 8.54 10.37 -20.83
N SER A 240 8.88 10.11 -19.58
CA SER A 240 10.26 9.77 -19.22
C SER A 240 10.34 8.94 -17.95
N VAL A 241 11.34 8.07 -17.90
CA VAL A 241 11.80 7.40 -16.68
C VAL A 241 13.08 8.07 -16.20
N THR A 242 13.25 8.19 -14.90
CA THR A 242 14.50 8.59 -14.26
C THR A 242 14.78 7.71 -13.06
N LEU A 243 15.92 6.99 -13.08
CA LEU A 243 16.46 6.33 -11.90
C LEU A 243 17.47 7.26 -11.23
N PHE A 244 17.33 7.44 -9.93
CA PHE A 244 18.32 8.08 -9.08
C PHE A 244 19.13 7.02 -8.33
N ASN A 245 20.43 7.22 -8.24
CA ASN A 245 21.33 6.52 -7.34
C ASN A 245 22.13 7.58 -6.57
N GLY A 246 21.63 7.97 -5.41
CA GLY A 246 22.18 9.05 -4.59
C GLY A 246 22.36 10.34 -5.39
N ALA A 247 23.60 10.64 -5.75
CA ALA A 247 24.01 11.86 -6.45
C ALA A 247 23.97 11.77 -7.99
N THR A 248 23.61 10.62 -8.56
CA THR A 248 23.59 10.40 -10.01
C THR A 248 22.17 10.11 -10.47
N ALA A 249 21.78 10.68 -11.61
CA ALA A 249 20.50 10.41 -12.25
C ALA A 249 20.73 9.80 -13.64
N TYR A 250 19.91 8.83 -14.00
CA TYR A 250 19.89 8.15 -15.29
C TYR A 250 18.49 8.29 -15.86
N SER A 251 18.34 8.92 -17.03
CA SER A 251 17.03 9.20 -17.60
C SER A 251 16.90 8.72 -19.03
N ARG A 252 15.71 8.22 -19.37
CA ARG A 252 15.33 7.83 -20.71
C ARG A 252 14.01 8.51 -21.08
N VAL A 253 14.00 9.22 -22.19
CA VAL A 253 12.79 9.83 -22.76
C VAL A 253 12.00 8.77 -23.55
N GLY A 254 10.70 8.71 -23.30
CA GLY A 254 9.79 7.71 -23.81
C GLY A 254 9.14 8.04 -25.15
N ASP A 255 8.31 7.10 -25.60
CA ASP A 255 7.57 7.15 -26.86
C ASP A 255 6.18 7.79 -26.70
N ASN A 256 5.63 7.83 -25.48
CA ASN A 256 4.21 8.11 -25.22
C ASN A 256 3.26 7.18 -25.99
N ALA A 257 3.55 5.87 -25.99
CA ALA A 257 2.91 4.91 -26.88
C ALA A 257 1.44 4.58 -26.52
N VAL A 258 1.02 4.92 -25.29
CA VAL A 258 -0.33 4.64 -24.78
C VAL A 258 -1.05 5.88 -24.27
N ASP A 259 -0.45 7.07 -24.33
CA ASP A 259 -1.04 8.34 -23.88
C ASP A 259 -1.47 8.35 -22.39
N ALA A 260 -0.57 7.95 -21.50
CA ALA A 260 -0.86 7.80 -20.07
C ALA A 260 -1.28 9.09 -19.36
N ALA A 261 -0.93 10.27 -19.91
CA ALA A 261 -1.22 11.57 -19.29
C ALA A 261 -2.72 11.87 -19.12
N THR A 262 -3.60 11.19 -19.87
CA THR A 262 -5.05 11.39 -19.83
C THR A 262 -5.78 10.36 -18.96
N GLY A 263 -5.08 9.40 -18.37
CA GLY A 263 -5.70 8.30 -17.62
C GLY A 263 -4.94 7.82 -16.37
N TRP A 264 -3.74 8.35 -16.10
CA TRP A 264 -2.95 7.95 -14.94
C TRP A 264 -3.42 8.69 -13.67
N ASP A 265 -4.11 8.01 -12.76
CA ASP A 265 -4.58 8.58 -11.49
C ASP A 265 -4.07 7.81 -10.26
N THR A 266 -3.51 6.61 -10.46
CA THR A 266 -3.06 5.73 -9.40
C THR A 266 -1.66 5.21 -9.74
N ALA A 267 -0.74 5.30 -8.78
CA ALA A 267 0.64 4.84 -8.94
C ALA A 267 0.97 3.72 -7.94
N GLU A 268 1.43 2.59 -8.44
CA GLU A 268 2.06 1.50 -7.68
C GLU A 268 3.57 1.64 -7.79
N PHE A 269 4.30 1.39 -6.71
CA PHE A 269 5.77 1.28 -6.77
C PHE A 269 6.28 0.26 -5.78
N ASN A 270 7.13 -0.66 -6.23
CA ASN A 270 7.91 -1.51 -5.35
C ASN A 270 9.11 -2.20 -6.04
N VAL A 271 9.84 -3.03 -5.29
CA VAL A 271 10.79 -4.03 -5.76
C VAL A 271 10.06 -5.33 -6.08
N PHE A 272 10.25 -5.83 -7.30
CA PHE A 272 9.66 -7.08 -7.75
C PHE A 272 10.70 -7.96 -8.46
N GLY A 273 10.31 -9.20 -8.78
CA GLY A 273 11.14 -10.10 -9.59
C GLY A 273 11.49 -9.50 -10.97
N TYR A 274 12.51 -10.05 -11.62
CA TYR A 274 12.96 -9.57 -12.92
C TYR A 274 12.05 -10.09 -14.05
N GLY A 275 10.96 -9.38 -14.32
CA GLY A 275 10.02 -9.67 -15.40
C GLY A 275 9.30 -11.02 -15.29
N GLY A 276 8.65 -11.40 -16.38
CA GLY A 276 7.82 -12.59 -16.42
C GLY A 276 7.76 -13.27 -17.79
N ASN A 277 6.84 -14.22 -17.90
CA ASN A 277 6.54 -14.94 -19.13
C ASN A 277 5.05 -15.30 -19.16
N SER A 278 4.62 -16.14 -20.10
CA SER A 278 3.21 -16.54 -20.25
C SER A 278 2.62 -17.25 -19.02
N SER A 279 3.44 -17.71 -18.07
CA SER A 279 3.01 -18.31 -16.81
C SER A 279 2.80 -17.29 -15.68
N GLY A 280 3.20 -16.03 -15.87
CA GLY A 280 3.10 -14.95 -14.88
C GLY A 280 4.43 -14.23 -14.61
N GLY A 281 4.41 -13.34 -13.61
CA GLY A 281 5.58 -12.58 -13.17
C GLY A 281 6.53 -13.34 -12.27
N GLY A 282 7.80 -12.94 -12.27
CA GLY A 282 8.86 -13.45 -11.41
C GLY A 282 8.73 -12.96 -9.96
N THR A 283 9.56 -13.51 -9.07
CA THR A 283 9.58 -13.15 -7.65
C THR A 283 10.98 -12.75 -7.20
N ALA A 284 11.11 -11.56 -6.59
CA ALA A 284 12.32 -11.14 -5.88
C ALA A 284 12.30 -11.74 -4.48
N THR A 285 13.29 -12.57 -4.15
CA THR A 285 13.33 -13.30 -2.87
C THR A 285 14.38 -12.69 -1.95
N PHE A 286 13.93 -11.95 -0.95
CA PHE A 286 14.75 -11.33 0.09
C PHE A 286 15.14 -12.32 1.20
N ASN A 287 16.25 -12.04 1.88
CA ASN A 287 16.65 -12.78 3.08
C ASN A 287 15.65 -12.63 4.23
N ALA A 288 15.64 -13.61 5.13
CA ALA A 288 14.88 -13.54 6.38
C ALA A 288 15.24 -12.29 7.20
N GLY A 289 14.23 -11.67 7.81
CA GLY A 289 14.36 -10.46 8.61
C GLY A 289 14.43 -9.16 7.80
N ALA A 290 14.39 -9.23 6.46
CA ALA A 290 14.31 -8.06 5.60
C ALA A 290 13.02 -7.28 5.85
N ALA A 291 13.14 -5.96 5.90
CA ALA A 291 12.02 -5.03 6.00
C ALA A 291 12.29 -3.76 5.17
N LEU A 292 11.26 -3.30 4.49
CA LEU A 292 11.27 -2.09 3.67
C LEU A 292 10.16 -1.15 4.12
N THR A 293 10.43 0.14 4.05
CA THR A 293 9.42 1.18 4.15
C THR A 293 9.34 1.88 2.80
N VAL A 294 8.35 1.51 2.01
CA VAL A 294 8.16 1.96 0.65
C VAL A 294 7.38 3.27 0.66
N ARG A 295 7.79 4.23 -0.18
CA ARG A 295 7.12 5.51 -0.38
C ARG A 295 6.78 5.68 -1.85
N THR A 296 5.51 6.00 -2.11
CA THR A 296 5.01 6.41 -3.43
C THR A 296 4.47 7.83 -3.34
N ARG A 297 5.22 8.77 -3.91
CA ARG A 297 4.83 10.18 -3.99
C ARG A 297 4.21 10.48 -5.34
N THR A 298 3.12 11.26 -5.34
CA THR A 298 2.42 11.68 -6.56
C THR A 298 2.53 13.20 -6.75
N ILE A 299 2.49 13.64 -8.01
CA ILE A 299 2.44 15.05 -8.42
C ILE A 299 1.33 15.14 -9.48
N TYR A 300 0.24 15.83 -9.15
CA TYR A 300 -0.96 15.96 -9.99
C TYR A 300 -1.50 17.40 -10.05
N GLY A 301 -0.71 18.37 -9.56
CA GLY A 301 -1.10 19.79 -9.45
C GLY A 301 -1.78 20.18 -8.13
N GLY A 302 -2.24 19.21 -7.32
CA GLY A 302 -2.77 19.45 -5.97
C GLY A 302 -1.80 19.08 -4.83
N THR A 303 -2.21 19.37 -3.60
CA THR A 303 -1.46 19.08 -2.36
C THR A 303 -2.20 18.18 -1.37
N ALA A 304 -3.46 17.85 -1.64
CA ALA A 304 -4.24 16.97 -0.77
C ALA A 304 -3.66 15.55 -0.80
N ALA A 305 -3.62 14.91 0.37
CA ALA A 305 -3.13 13.55 0.55
C ALA A 305 -3.79 12.58 -0.45
N PRO A 306 -3.03 11.61 -0.99
CA PRO A 306 -3.58 10.59 -1.86
C PRO A 306 -4.43 9.62 -1.04
N LEU A 307 -5.38 8.97 -1.70
CA LEU A 307 -6.04 7.80 -1.15
C LEU A 307 -5.06 6.61 -1.20
N CYS A 308 -5.04 5.81 -0.14
CA CYS A 308 -4.48 4.46 -0.19
C CYS A 308 -5.46 3.56 -0.96
N VAL A 309 -4.96 2.76 -1.89
CA VAL A 309 -5.74 1.75 -2.62
C VAL A 309 -5.01 0.41 -2.55
N ALA A 310 -5.67 -0.63 -2.06
CA ALA A 310 -5.16 -1.99 -1.89
C ALA A 310 -5.17 -2.75 -3.22
N THR A 311 -4.28 -2.37 -4.12
CA THR A 311 -4.22 -2.89 -5.49
C THR A 311 -2.80 -2.82 -6.02
N GLY A 312 -2.45 -3.76 -6.89
CA GLY A 312 -1.24 -3.74 -7.70
C GLY A 312 -1.53 -4.02 -9.17
N PHE A 313 -0.64 -3.63 -10.08
CA PHE A 313 -0.87 -3.72 -11.53
C PHE A 313 0.07 -4.69 -12.23
N THR A 314 1.23 -4.98 -11.63
CA THR A 314 2.21 -5.96 -12.12
C THR A 314 1.89 -7.39 -11.66
N ALA A 315 2.27 -8.41 -12.44
CA ALA A 315 2.19 -9.81 -12.01
C ALA A 315 3.40 -10.26 -11.20
N GLU A 316 4.48 -9.48 -11.23
CA GLU A 316 5.69 -9.73 -10.47
C GLU A 316 5.42 -9.51 -8.99
N LYS A 317 6.24 -10.18 -8.17
CA LYS A 317 6.09 -10.23 -6.71
C LYS A 317 7.42 -10.04 -6.01
N ASN A 318 7.37 -9.83 -4.71
CA ASN A 318 8.44 -10.18 -3.79
C ASN A 318 7.93 -11.18 -2.74
N ASN A 319 8.80 -11.65 -1.85
CA ASN A 319 8.44 -12.59 -0.78
C ASN A 319 8.11 -11.92 0.57
N LEU A 320 7.88 -10.60 0.58
CA LEU A 320 7.52 -9.84 1.77
C LEU A 320 5.99 -9.78 1.90
N SER A 321 5.50 -9.54 3.10
CA SER A 321 4.08 -9.32 3.41
C SER A 321 3.92 -7.96 4.09
N PHE A 322 2.69 -7.42 4.11
CA PHE A 322 2.42 -6.15 4.79
C PHE A 322 2.79 -6.22 6.27
N GLY A 323 3.64 -5.28 6.68
CA GLY A 323 4.04 -5.05 8.06
C GLY A 323 3.18 -3.99 8.75
N THR A 324 3.44 -3.78 10.04
CA THR A 324 2.78 -2.73 10.83
C THR A 324 3.68 -1.50 10.97
N PRO A 325 3.14 -0.27 11.12
CA PRO A 325 1.72 0.09 11.19
C PRO A 325 1.02 0.13 9.82
N ALA A 326 -0.29 0.40 9.84
CA ALA A 326 -1.06 0.66 8.62
C ALA A 326 -0.45 1.82 7.80
N PRO A 327 -0.66 1.83 6.47
CA PRO A 327 -0.11 2.86 5.60
C PRO A 327 -0.41 4.28 6.04
N ALA A 328 0.60 5.13 5.96
CA ALA A 328 0.51 6.53 6.34
C ALA A 328 0.49 7.43 5.09
N MET A 329 -0.34 8.46 5.14
CA MET A 329 -0.33 9.55 4.16
C MET A 329 0.56 10.68 4.68
N THR A 330 1.70 10.94 4.02
CA THR A 330 2.75 11.77 4.62
C THR A 330 3.33 12.84 3.67
N PRO A 331 3.75 14.00 4.21
CA PRO A 331 4.68 14.89 3.51
C PRO A 331 6.12 14.32 3.52
N PRO A 332 7.04 14.79 2.63
CA PRO A 332 6.80 15.78 1.59
C PRO A 332 6.05 15.18 0.38
N GLY A 333 5.00 15.88 -0.04
CA GLY A 333 4.12 15.52 -1.14
C GLY A 333 2.69 15.24 -0.66
N PRO A 334 1.79 14.95 -1.59
CA PRO A 334 0.85 13.87 -1.38
C PRO A 334 1.54 12.53 -1.67
N ALA A 335 1.81 11.73 -0.64
CA ALA A 335 2.45 10.42 -0.75
C ALA A 335 1.77 9.37 0.16
N VAL A 336 1.82 8.10 -0.25
CA VAL A 336 1.51 6.93 0.60
C VAL A 336 2.82 6.26 0.99
N GLN A 337 2.90 5.82 2.23
CA GLN A 337 4.02 5.05 2.77
C GLN A 337 3.48 3.78 3.43
N PHE A 338 4.13 2.64 3.19
CA PHE A 338 3.78 1.38 3.83
C PHE A 338 5.01 0.55 4.19
N VAL A 339 4.83 -0.36 5.14
CA VAL A 339 5.86 -1.30 5.57
C VAL A 339 5.57 -2.67 4.95
N GLU A 340 6.62 -3.30 4.45
CA GLU A 340 6.60 -4.71 4.05
C GLU A 340 7.82 -5.40 4.68
N ASP A 341 7.64 -6.62 5.15
CA ASP A 341 8.72 -7.39 5.77
C ASP A 341 8.45 -8.91 5.70
N THR A 342 9.44 -9.71 6.10
CA THR A 342 9.32 -11.18 6.08
C THR A 342 8.48 -11.78 7.21
N VAL A 343 8.12 -11.00 8.22
CA VAL A 343 7.31 -11.45 9.38
C VAL A 343 5.82 -11.22 9.10
N GLY A 344 5.50 -10.10 8.43
CA GLY A 344 4.15 -9.63 8.18
C GLY A 344 3.45 -9.18 9.46
N GLY A 345 2.15 -9.45 9.53
CA GLY A 345 1.33 -9.19 10.71
C GLY A 345 0.36 -8.02 10.55
N ALA A 346 0.39 -7.30 9.42
CA ALA A 346 -0.70 -6.40 9.10
C ALA A 346 -2.00 -7.18 8.83
N ALA A 347 -3.10 -6.68 9.38
CA ALA A 347 -4.44 -7.19 9.14
C ALA A 347 -4.96 -6.88 7.72
N THR A 348 -4.31 -5.98 6.97
CA THR A 348 -4.82 -5.35 5.74
C THR A 348 -3.71 -4.65 4.96
N ASN A 349 -4.07 -4.15 3.78
CA ASN A 349 -3.23 -3.39 2.88
C ASN A 349 -3.46 -1.86 3.02
N CYS A 350 -4.57 -1.32 3.55
CA CYS A 350 -4.74 0.15 3.68
C CYS A 350 -5.18 0.64 5.06
N ALA A 351 -6.23 0.07 5.62
CA ALA A 351 -6.69 0.35 6.97
C ALA A 351 -7.56 -0.81 7.43
N ALA A 352 -7.51 -1.11 8.73
CA ALA A 352 -8.17 -2.28 9.28
C ALA A 352 -8.87 -1.95 10.59
N ALA A 353 -9.90 -2.73 10.84
CA ALA A 353 -10.50 -2.88 12.15
C ALA A 353 -10.44 -4.34 12.58
N THR A 354 -10.59 -4.60 13.87
CA THR A 354 -10.58 -5.96 14.41
C THR A 354 -11.61 -6.14 15.51
N THR A 355 -12.13 -7.36 15.67
CA THR A 355 -12.64 -7.83 16.97
C THR A 355 -11.80 -9.02 17.40
N ILE A 356 -11.27 -8.95 18.62
CA ILE A 356 -10.26 -9.90 19.14
C ILE A 356 -10.72 -10.42 20.49
N GLY A 357 -10.47 -11.71 20.74
CA GLY A 357 -10.62 -12.30 22.06
C GLY A 357 -12.06 -12.24 22.58
N ASP A 358 -12.22 -11.85 23.84
CA ASP A 358 -13.52 -11.48 24.39
C ASP A 358 -13.98 -10.13 23.86
N VAL A 359 -14.39 -10.12 22.58
CA VAL A 359 -14.86 -8.99 21.75
C VAL A 359 -14.32 -7.62 22.19
N HIS A 360 -13.00 -7.47 22.06
CA HIS A 360 -12.35 -6.17 22.02
C HIS A 360 -12.47 -5.60 20.61
N ALA A 361 -13.31 -4.58 20.43
CA ALA A 361 -13.50 -3.90 19.16
C ALA A 361 -12.42 -2.83 18.96
N HIS A 362 -11.74 -2.88 17.82
CA HIS A 362 -10.81 -1.85 17.37
C HIS A 362 -11.30 -1.33 16.03
N THR A 363 -11.84 -0.13 16.03
CA THR A 363 -12.39 0.52 14.84
C THR A 363 -11.32 0.95 13.85
N VAL A 364 -11.73 1.24 12.62
CA VAL A 364 -10.82 1.66 11.53
C VAL A 364 -10.09 2.97 11.82
N ALA A 365 -10.66 3.87 12.63
CA ALA A 365 -10.01 5.12 13.04
C ALA A 365 -9.10 4.97 14.28
N GLY A 366 -9.01 3.76 14.84
CA GLY A 366 -8.12 3.44 15.97
C GLY A 366 -8.74 3.58 17.36
N LEU A 367 -10.07 3.66 17.47
CA LEU A 367 -10.78 3.57 18.76
C LEU A 367 -10.82 2.12 19.21
N SER A 368 -10.41 1.85 20.45
CA SER A 368 -10.57 0.57 21.15
C SER A 368 -11.70 0.65 22.16
N TYR A 369 -12.61 -0.34 22.20
CA TYR A 369 -13.63 -0.46 23.24
C TYR A 369 -14.13 -1.91 23.37
N ASP A 370 -14.69 -2.26 24.52
CA ASP A 370 -15.20 -3.62 24.79
C ASP A 370 -16.69 -3.72 24.47
N PHE A 371 -17.11 -4.80 23.81
CA PHE A 371 -18.50 -5.00 23.41
C PHE A 371 -19.00 -6.42 23.65
N GLN A 372 -19.58 -6.65 24.84
CA GLN A 372 -19.89 -8.01 25.32
C GLN A 372 -21.34 -8.47 25.06
N ALA A 373 -22.04 -7.85 24.11
CA ALA A 373 -23.41 -8.23 23.78
C ALA A 373 -23.44 -9.52 22.95
N VAL A 374 -24.45 -10.35 23.18
CA VAL A 374 -24.64 -11.67 22.57
C VAL A 374 -25.68 -11.56 21.46
N GLY A 375 -25.39 -12.05 20.26
CA GLY A 375 -26.24 -11.95 19.07
C GLY A 375 -25.45 -11.91 17.77
N ASP A 376 -26.13 -11.74 16.65
CA ASP A 376 -25.48 -11.44 15.37
C ASP A 376 -25.37 -9.91 15.23
N PHE A 377 -24.19 -9.40 14.91
CA PHE A 377 -23.92 -7.96 14.82
C PHE A 377 -23.26 -7.58 13.50
N GLU A 378 -23.62 -6.40 13.02
CA GLU A 378 -22.95 -5.73 11.91
C GLU A 378 -21.62 -5.16 12.39
N LEU A 379 -20.51 -5.77 11.97
CA LEU A 379 -19.18 -5.28 12.27
C LEU A 379 -18.82 -4.11 11.36
N ALA A 380 -19.00 -4.25 10.04
CA ALA A 380 -18.54 -3.25 9.08
C ALA A 380 -19.36 -3.25 7.79
N GLN A 381 -19.82 -2.07 7.38
CA GLN A 381 -20.43 -1.81 6.08
C GLN A 381 -19.64 -0.73 5.32
N VAL A 382 -19.27 -1.02 4.07
CA VAL A 382 -18.64 -0.08 3.13
C VAL A 382 -19.41 -0.12 1.81
N GLY A 383 -20.15 0.96 1.54
CA GLY A 383 -21.05 0.99 0.40
C GLY A 383 -22.11 -0.13 0.46
N PRO A 384 -22.74 -0.46 -0.68
CA PRO A 384 -23.73 -1.53 -0.74
C PRO A 384 -23.12 -2.94 -0.91
N ASP A 385 -21.84 -3.01 -1.29
CA ASP A 385 -21.23 -4.24 -1.77
C ASP A 385 -20.36 -4.94 -0.73
N PHE A 386 -19.94 -4.26 0.34
CA PHE A 386 -19.10 -4.88 1.38
C PHE A 386 -19.77 -4.79 2.76
N GLU A 387 -20.09 -5.94 3.33
CA GLU A 387 -20.76 -6.13 4.62
C GLU A 387 -20.04 -7.23 5.40
N VAL A 388 -19.87 -7.07 6.72
CA VAL A 388 -19.24 -8.05 7.60
C VAL A 388 -20.05 -8.17 8.88
N GLN A 389 -20.48 -9.39 9.18
CA GLN A 389 -21.23 -9.72 10.38
C GLN A 389 -20.47 -10.74 11.23
N ALA A 390 -20.64 -10.68 12.55
CA ALA A 390 -20.14 -11.69 13.48
C ALA A 390 -21.23 -12.14 14.45
N ARG A 391 -21.19 -13.43 14.81
CA ARG A 391 -22.02 -14.03 15.84
C ARG A 391 -21.27 -14.02 17.15
N HIS A 392 -21.72 -13.23 18.11
CA HIS A 392 -21.20 -13.24 19.47
C HIS A 392 -21.97 -14.24 20.33
N ILE A 393 -21.27 -15.10 21.06
CA ILE A 393 -21.84 -16.04 22.03
C ILE A 393 -21.37 -15.73 23.44
N SER A 394 -22.19 -16.05 24.44
CA SER A 394 -21.85 -15.84 25.85
C SER A 394 -20.74 -16.78 26.33
N GLY A 395 -19.85 -16.25 27.17
CA GLY A 395 -18.89 -17.04 27.97
C GLY A 395 -19.50 -17.72 29.21
N ALA A 396 -20.82 -17.59 29.44
CA ALA A 396 -21.51 -18.21 30.56
C ALA A 396 -21.40 -19.76 30.55
N PRO A 397 -21.43 -20.41 31.74
CA PRO A 397 -21.53 -19.81 33.07
C PRO A 397 -20.19 -19.29 33.62
N THR A 398 -19.07 -19.57 32.94
CA THR A 398 -17.72 -19.24 33.45
C THR A 398 -17.46 -17.75 33.44
N TRP A 399 -17.84 -17.06 32.36
CA TRP A 399 -17.64 -15.63 32.15
C TRP A 399 -18.92 -14.99 31.60
N PRO A 400 -19.97 -14.84 32.43
CA PRO A 400 -21.32 -14.50 31.97
C PRO A 400 -21.48 -13.06 31.45
N ASN A 401 -20.51 -12.18 31.70
CA ASN A 401 -20.49 -10.81 31.18
C ASN A 401 -19.46 -10.62 30.06
N ALA A 402 -18.93 -11.71 29.51
CA ALA A 402 -18.03 -11.72 28.37
C ALA A 402 -18.66 -12.51 27.22
N SER A 403 -18.25 -12.18 26.00
CA SER A 403 -18.68 -12.84 24.77
C SER A 403 -17.51 -13.03 23.83
N VAL A 404 -17.62 -13.95 22.89
CA VAL A 404 -16.61 -14.20 21.85
C VAL A 404 -17.27 -14.34 20.48
N ASN A 405 -16.52 -14.07 19.40
CA ASN A 405 -17.00 -14.42 18.07
C ASN A 405 -16.98 -15.96 17.89
N GLN A 406 -18.12 -16.53 17.51
CA GLN A 406 -18.25 -17.96 17.17
C GLN A 406 -18.27 -18.20 15.66
N ALA A 407 -18.73 -17.22 14.89
CA ALA A 407 -18.83 -17.29 13.45
C ALA A 407 -18.71 -15.89 12.86
N VAL A 408 -18.18 -15.81 11.64
CA VAL A 408 -17.99 -14.56 10.89
C VAL A 408 -18.49 -14.78 9.47
N ALA A 409 -19.23 -13.81 8.93
CA ALA A 409 -19.68 -13.86 7.55
C ALA A 409 -19.48 -12.51 6.87
N THR A 410 -19.26 -12.54 5.56
CA THR A 410 -19.12 -11.35 4.74
C THR A 410 -19.88 -11.47 3.43
N ARG A 411 -20.42 -10.35 2.96
CA ARG A 411 -20.92 -10.17 1.61
C ARG A 411 -19.95 -9.27 0.85
N MET A 412 -19.57 -9.71 -0.35
CA MET A 412 -18.71 -9.01 -1.30
C MET A 412 -19.40 -9.01 -2.66
N GLY A 413 -20.12 -7.93 -2.96
CA GLY A 413 -21.07 -7.84 -4.06
C GLY A 413 -22.15 -8.91 -3.95
N GLY A 414 -22.23 -9.77 -4.96
CA GLY A 414 -23.16 -10.90 -4.98
C GLY A 414 -22.69 -12.16 -4.25
N THR A 415 -21.44 -12.20 -3.75
CA THR A 415 -20.85 -13.37 -3.11
C THR A 415 -21.00 -13.28 -1.60
N THR A 416 -21.35 -14.40 -0.97
CA THR A 416 -21.40 -14.53 0.50
C THR A 416 -20.44 -15.62 0.97
N VAL A 417 -19.68 -15.32 2.01
CA VAL A 417 -18.74 -16.27 2.63
C VAL A 417 -18.96 -16.27 4.14
N ALA A 418 -19.08 -17.44 4.75
CA ALA A 418 -19.16 -17.59 6.20
C ALA A 418 -18.13 -18.60 6.70
N VAL A 419 -17.49 -18.27 7.82
CA VAL A 419 -16.62 -19.17 8.59
C VAL A 419 -17.34 -19.45 9.91
N CYS A 420 -17.81 -20.69 10.06
CA CYS A 420 -18.58 -21.14 11.21
C CYS A 420 -17.70 -21.88 12.23
N GLY A 421 -18.15 -22.01 13.48
CA GLY A 421 -17.50 -22.86 14.49
C GLY A 421 -17.24 -24.28 14.00
N GLY A 422 -16.19 -24.93 14.53
CA GLY A 422 -15.66 -26.17 13.94
C GLY A 422 -14.90 -25.91 12.62
N PRO A 423 -14.19 -24.77 12.54
CA PRO A 423 -13.88 -23.96 11.35
C PRO A 423 -14.41 -24.49 10.01
N ARG A 424 -15.71 -24.34 9.78
CA ARG A 424 -16.38 -24.75 8.54
C ARG A 424 -16.58 -23.55 7.61
N LEU A 425 -16.06 -23.63 6.39
CA LEU A 425 -16.22 -22.61 5.35
C LEU A 425 -17.49 -22.87 4.53
N VAL A 426 -18.32 -21.85 4.38
CA VAL A 426 -19.53 -21.84 3.55
C VAL A 426 -19.41 -20.72 2.52
N VAL A 427 -19.61 -21.03 1.24
CA VAL A 427 -19.60 -20.06 0.13
C VAL A 427 -20.91 -20.17 -0.62
N ASP A 428 -21.63 -19.05 -0.74
CA ASP A 428 -22.95 -18.97 -1.38
C ASP A 428 -23.92 -20.06 -0.90
N GLY A 429 -23.92 -20.26 0.43
CA GLY A 429 -24.76 -21.24 1.13
C GLY A 429 -24.32 -22.70 1.01
N ARG A 430 -23.15 -22.98 0.43
CA ARG A 430 -22.63 -24.35 0.25
C ARG A 430 -21.35 -24.56 1.05
N ASP A 431 -21.23 -25.70 1.72
CA ASP A 431 -19.99 -26.08 2.40
C ASP A 431 -18.85 -26.26 1.37
N VAL A 432 -17.71 -25.64 1.66
CA VAL A 432 -16.51 -25.69 0.82
C VAL A 432 -15.33 -26.17 1.66
N GLN A 433 -14.58 -27.14 1.14
CA GLN A 433 -13.30 -27.54 1.72
C GLN A 433 -12.18 -26.78 1.02
N LEU A 434 -11.46 -25.94 1.78
CA LEU A 434 -10.29 -25.23 1.31
C LEU A 434 -9.03 -25.89 1.86
N ARG A 435 -8.00 -26.02 1.02
CA ARG A 435 -6.70 -26.55 1.45
C ARG A 435 -5.73 -25.41 1.65
N GLU A 436 -4.89 -25.54 2.67
CA GLU A 436 -3.80 -24.62 2.96
C GLU A 436 -2.99 -24.29 1.68
N GLY A 437 -2.76 -23.00 1.44
CA GLY A 437 -1.94 -22.52 0.32
C GLY A 437 -2.54 -22.73 -1.08
N LYS A 438 -3.81 -23.15 -1.19
CA LYS A 438 -4.53 -23.25 -2.46
C LYS A 438 -5.71 -22.27 -2.47
N PRO A 439 -5.54 -21.06 -3.03
CA PRO A 439 -6.63 -20.10 -3.15
C PRO A 439 -7.79 -20.64 -3.98
N LEU A 440 -9.01 -20.26 -3.61
CA LEU A 440 -10.23 -20.42 -4.38
C LEU A 440 -10.62 -19.06 -4.95
N SER A 441 -10.49 -18.89 -6.26
CA SER A 441 -10.98 -17.71 -6.98
C SER A 441 -12.38 -17.95 -7.52
N LEU A 442 -13.30 -17.07 -7.19
CA LEU A 442 -14.69 -17.14 -7.64
C LEU A 442 -14.89 -16.29 -8.91
N PRO A 443 -15.92 -16.58 -9.75
CA PRO A 443 -16.22 -15.78 -10.94
C PRO A 443 -16.52 -14.30 -10.65
N SER A 444 -16.95 -13.97 -9.43
CA SER A 444 -17.13 -12.60 -8.95
C SER A 444 -15.81 -11.84 -8.76
N GLY A 445 -14.67 -12.53 -8.82
CA GLY A 445 -13.35 -11.99 -8.51
C GLY A 445 -13.02 -11.98 -7.02
N VAL A 446 -13.89 -12.56 -6.17
CA VAL A 446 -13.59 -12.82 -4.77
C VAL A 446 -12.61 -13.99 -4.65
N ASP A 447 -11.51 -13.77 -3.95
CA ASP A 447 -10.49 -14.77 -3.64
C ASP A 447 -10.63 -15.22 -2.18
N ILE A 448 -10.53 -16.53 -1.94
CA ILE A 448 -10.55 -17.14 -0.61
C ILE A 448 -9.29 -17.97 -0.42
N THR A 449 -8.49 -17.65 0.59
CA THR A 449 -7.25 -18.38 0.91
C THR A 449 -7.29 -18.89 2.34
N LEU A 450 -6.81 -20.11 2.56
CA LEU A 450 -6.50 -20.62 3.89
C LEU A 450 -4.97 -20.60 4.08
N ALA A 451 -4.51 -19.82 5.06
CA ALA A 451 -3.10 -19.61 5.35
C ALA A 451 -2.85 -19.38 6.85
N GLY A 452 -1.91 -20.13 7.42
CA GLY A 452 -1.62 -20.13 8.85
C GLY A 452 -2.82 -20.53 9.70
N GLY A 453 -3.74 -21.35 9.16
CA GLY A 453 -5.02 -21.69 9.81
C GLY A 453 -6.07 -20.57 9.79
N ALA A 454 -5.78 -19.41 9.19
CA ALA A 454 -6.73 -18.32 9.01
C ALA A 454 -7.33 -18.31 7.60
N TYR A 455 -8.63 -18.00 7.52
CA TYR A 455 -9.30 -17.75 6.24
C TYR A 455 -9.17 -16.28 5.88
N VAL A 456 -8.71 -15.99 4.67
CA VAL A 456 -8.62 -14.63 4.12
C VAL A 456 -9.51 -14.57 2.89
N VAL A 457 -10.56 -13.76 2.97
CA VAL A 457 -11.47 -13.45 1.85
C VAL A 457 -11.11 -12.06 1.34
N THR A 458 -11.00 -11.86 0.03
CA THR A 458 -10.67 -10.55 -0.56
C THR A 458 -11.48 -10.30 -1.82
N ASP A 459 -12.06 -9.11 -1.96
CA ASP A 459 -12.82 -8.70 -3.13
C ASP A 459 -11.95 -8.00 -4.21
N PRO A 460 -12.48 -7.75 -5.42
CA PRO A 460 -11.78 -7.02 -6.47
C PRO A 460 -11.35 -5.59 -6.11
N ASP A 461 -11.99 -4.94 -5.15
CA ASP A 461 -11.67 -3.59 -4.70
C ASP A 461 -10.59 -3.55 -3.61
N GLY A 462 -10.24 -4.73 -3.07
CA GLY A 462 -9.21 -4.90 -2.03
C GLY A 462 -9.74 -4.90 -0.61
N ASN A 463 -11.07 -4.86 -0.40
CA ASN A 463 -11.63 -5.12 0.92
C ASN A 463 -11.37 -6.58 1.28
N SER A 464 -11.08 -6.83 2.55
CA SER A 464 -10.72 -8.15 3.01
C SER A 464 -11.29 -8.49 4.38
N VAL A 465 -11.49 -9.79 4.61
CA VAL A 465 -11.87 -10.33 5.92
C VAL A 465 -10.94 -11.48 6.24
N ARG A 466 -10.16 -11.33 7.31
CA ARG A 466 -9.28 -12.37 7.86
C ARG A 466 -9.91 -12.92 9.13
N VAL A 467 -10.32 -14.19 9.11
CA VAL A 467 -10.89 -14.90 10.25
C VAL A 467 -9.85 -15.88 10.78
N THR A 468 -9.52 -15.78 12.08
CA THR A 468 -8.56 -16.65 12.76
C THR A 468 -9.29 -17.51 13.79
N PRO A 469 -9.64 -18.76 13.46
CA PRO A 469 -10.20 -19.69 14.41
C PRO A 469 -9.18 -20.11 15.47
N HIS A 470 -9.62 -20.19 16.71
CA HIS A 470 -8.86 -20.71 17.84
C HIS A 470 -9.56 -21.93 18.42
N HIS A 471 -8.78 -22.74 19.15
CA HIS A 471 -9.24 -23.97 19.76
C HIS A 471 -8.82 -24.05 21.23
N SER A 472 -9.70 -24.63 22.06
CA SER A 472 -9.51 -24.78 23.50
C SER A 472 -9.31 -23.45 24.25
N PRO A 473 -10.36 -22.59 24.35
CA PRO A 473 -11.72 -22.77 23.85
C PRO A 473 -11.89 -22.40 22.37
N ASP A 474 -13.01 -22.78 21.77
CA ASP A 474 -13.33 -22.42 20.38
C ASP A 474 -13.87 -20.99 20.30
N TYR A 475 -13.17 -20.12 19.57
CA TYR A 475 -13.59 -18.75 19.25
C TYR A 475 -12.89 -18.28 17.96
N MET A 476 -13.18 -17.06 17.51
CA MET A 476 -12.56 -16.47 16.32
C MET A 476 -12.14 -15.03 16.58
N ASP A 477 -10.95 -14.67 16.10
CA ASP A 477 -10.62 -13.26 15.86
C ASP A 477 -10.97 -12.89 14.42
N VAL A 478 -11.39 -11.65 14.21
CA VAL A 478 -11.62 -11.11 12.87
C VAL A 478 -10.86 -9.82 12.66
N ALA A 479 -10.27 -9.70 11.49
CA ALA A 479 -9.75 -8.47 10.93
C ALA A 479 -10.53 -8.12 9.67
N VAL A 480 -11.04 -6.89 9.61
CA VAL A 480 -11.72 -6.32 8.45
C VAL A 480 -10.79 -5.28 7.82
N GLY A 481 -10.29 -5.58 6.63
CA GLY A 481 -9.43 -4.70 5.84
C GLY A 481 -10.20 -3.90 4.81
N LEU A 482 -9.78 -2.65 4.59
CA LEU A 482 -10.39 -1.74 3.63
C LEU A 482 -9.55 -1.68 2.34
N GLY A 483 -10.22 -1.78 1.19
CA GLY A 483 -9.59 -1.67 -0.11
C GLY A 483 -9.20 -0.26 -0.51
N THR A 484 -9.83 0.75 0.10
CA THR A 484 -9.49 2.17 -0.07
C THR A 484 -9.57 2.89 1.27
N TRP A 485 -8.60 3.76 1.55
CA TRP A 485 -8.60 4.61 2.74
C TRP A 485 -8.17 6.05 2.43
N PRO A 486 -8.83 7.08 3.01
CA PRO A 486 -10.06 7.01 3.80
C PRO A 486 -11.30 6.61 2.99
N THR A 487 -12.23 5.93 3.64
CA THR A 487 -13.60 5.66 3.15
C THR A 487 -14.57 5.70 4.34
N ARG A 488 -15.87 5.77 4.09
CA ARG A 488 -16.88 5.70 5.16
C ARG A 488 -17.11 4.24 5.54
N VAL A 489 -16.99 3.94 6.82
CA VAL A 489 -17.32 2.64 7.42
C VAL A 489 -18.43 2.84 8.44
N ARG A 490 -19.48 2.04 8.36
CA ARG A 490 -20.53 1.95 9.40
C ARG A 490 -20.50 0.58 10.08
N GLY A 491 -21.26 0.39 11.14
CA GLY A 491 -21.22 -0.82 11.98
C GLY A 491 -20.37 -0.63 13.23
N LEU A 492 -20.21 -1.70 14.01
CA LEU A 492 -19.45 -1.66 15.26
C LEU A 492 -17.98 -1.22 15.09
N LEU A 493 -17.41 -1.41 13.91
CA LEU A 493 -16.02 -1.10 13.61
C LEU A 493 -15.81 0.22 12.86
N GLY A 494 -16.89 0.99 12.65
CA GLY A 494 -16.88 2.26 11.93
C GLY A 494 -16.84 3.50 12.84
N ASN A 495 -16.38 4.62 12.28
CA ASN A 495 -16.46 5.93 12.91
C ASN A 495 -17.00 6.95 11.91
N PRO A 496 -17.98 7.79 12.28
CA PRO A 496 -18.46 8.84 11.39
C PRO A 496 -17.32 9.82 11.09
N ASP A 497 -17.16 10.16 9.81
CA ASP A 497 -16.09 11.01 9.27
C ASP A 497 -14.66 10.56 9.62
N ASN A 498 -14.47 9.27 9.94
CA ASN A 498 -13.21 8.72 10.45
C ASN A 498 -12.71 9.42 11.72
N ASN A 499 -13.63 9.99 12.50
CA ASN A 499 -13.30 10.64 13.77
C ASN A 499 -13.33 9.62 14.90
N VAL A 500 -12.14 9.29 15.41
CA VAL A 500 -11.93 8.32 16.49
C VAL A 500 -12.73 8.61 17.77
N GLN A 501 -13.17 9.85 18.00
CA GLN A 501 -13.93 10.24 19.19
C GLN A 501 -15.44 9.96 19.08
N LEU A 502 -15.90 9.43 17.94
CA LEU A 502 -17.31 9.28 17.63
C LEU A 502 -17.66 7.84 17.23
N LEU A 503 -18.88 7.43 17.61
CA LEU A 503 -19.55 6.22 17.15
C LEU A 503 -20.92 6.61 16.56
N GLU A 504 -21.35 5.92 15.51
CA GLU A 504 -22.64 6.16 14.83
C GLU A 504 -23.52 4.92 14.98
N ALA A 505 -24.74 5.08 15.50
CA ALA A 505 -25.76 4.02 15.48
C ALA A 505 -26.33 3.82 14.07
N SER A 506 -27.02 2.70 13.84
CA SER A 506 -27.56 2.38 12.51
C SER A 506 -28.61 3.39 12.02
N ASP A 507 -29.28 4.10 12.94
CA ASP A 507 -30.24 5.18 12.67
C ASP A 507 -29.58 6.56 12.39
N GLY A 508 -28.26 6.64 12.46
CA GLY A 508 -27.48 7.87 12.25
C GLY A 508 -27.25 8.70 13.51
N THR A 509 -27.73 8.27 14.68
CA THR A 509 -27.42 8.92 15.95
C THR A 509 -25.92 8.84 16.24
N VAL A 510 -25.28 9.98 16.52
CA VAL A 510 -23.85 10.05 16.82
C VAL A 510 -23.62 10.20 18.33
N PHE A 511 -22.73 9.37 18.86
CA PHE A 511 -22.31 9.36 20.26
C PHE A 511 -20.85 9.83 20.37
N LYS A 512 -20.55 10.54 21.46
CA LYS A 512 -19.15 10.84 21.84
C LYS A 512 -18.65 9.76 22.77
N VAL A 513 -17.41 9.34 22.55
CA VAL A 513 -16.68 8.40 23.41
C VAL A 513 -16.10 9.14 24.63
N PRO A 514 -16.13 8.55 25.84
CA PRO A 514 -16.71 7.24 26.19
C PRO A 514 -18.24 7.26 26.27
N LEU A 515 -18.88 6.15 25.86
CA LEU A 515 -20.33 5.97 25.98
C LEU A 515 -20.71 5.54 27.40
N SER A 516 -21.91 5.90 27.84
CA SER A 516 -22.51 5.28 29.02
C SER A 516 -22.81 3.80 28.75
N PHE A 517 -22.90 2.97 29.79
CA PHE A 517 -23.28 1.56 29.64
C PHE A 517 -24.62 1.42 28.89
N ASP A 518 -25.60 2.24 29.24
CA ASP A 518 -26.93 2.18 28.63
C ASP A 518 -26.90 2.61 27.16
N ASP A 519 -26.16 3.67 26.82
CA ASP A 519 -26.00 4.08 25.42
C ASP A 519 -25.23 3.04 24.61
N LEU A 520 -24.19 2.42 25.17
CA LEU A 520 -23.38 1.42 24.47
C LEU A 520 -24.19 0.17 24.13
N TYR A 521 -24.96 -0.36 25.09
CA TYR A 521 -25.65 -1.65 24.92
C TYR A 521 -27.08 -1.52 24.41
N TYR A 522 -27.89 -0.62 25.00
CA TYR A 522 -29.33 -0.53 24.70
C TYR A 522 -29.69 0.46 23.57
N ARG A 523 -28.72 1.23 23.07
CA ARG A 523 -28.93 2.15 21.94
C ARG A 523 -28.00 1.84 20.78
N TYR A 524 -26.70 2.04 20.98
CA TYR A 524 -25.70 1.81 19.95
C TYR A 524 -25.62 0.33 19.55
N GLY A 525 -25.40 -0.56 20.52
CA GLY A 525 -25.26 -2.00 20.31
C GLY A 525 -26.52 -2.63 19.71
N ASP A 526 -27.68 -2.39 20.31
CA ASP A 526 -28.95 -2.88 19.79
C ASP A 526 -29.31 -2.32 18.41
N SER A 527 -28.85 -1.11 18.05
CA SER A 527 -29.04 -0.59 16.69
C SER A 527 -28.27 -1.38 15.62
N TRP A 528 -27.14 -2.01 15.98
CA TRP A 528 -26.29 -2.80 15.09
C TRP A 528 -26.54 -4.30 15.18
N ARG A 529 -27.51 -4.72 15.99
CA ARG A 529 -27.95 -6.11 16.09
C ARG A 529 -28.68 -6.49 14.80
N VAL A 530 -28.18 -7.53 14.13
CA VAL A 530 -28.69 -7.99 12.85
C VAL A 530 -29.97 -8.79 13.09
N LYS A 531 -31.01 -8.45 12.33
CA LYS A 531 -32.24 -9.22 12.39
C LYS A 531 -32.01 -10.61 11.80
N PRO A 532 -32.66 -11.64 12.36
CA PRO A 532 -32.66 -13.00 11.82
C PRO A 532 -32.81 -13.19 10.31
N THR A 533 -33.66 -12.39 9.68
CA THR A 533 -33.94 -12.47 8.23
C THR A 533 -32.81 -11.92 7.37
N ASP A 534 -31.94 -11.10 7.98
CA ASP A 534 -30.91 -10.34 7.31
C ASP A 534 -29.50 -10.91 7.65
N SER A 535 -29.44 -11.94 8.52
CA SER A 535 -28.21 -12.54 9.00
C SER A 535 -27.51 -13.38 7.92
N LEU A 536 -26.28 -12.99 7.58
CA LEU A 536 -25.36 -13.75 6.73
C LEU A 536 -24.87 -15.04 7.42
N LEU A 537 -25.11 -15.18 8.73
CA LEU A 537 -24.64 -16.26 9.58
C LEU A 537 -25.66 -17.40 9.71
N ALA A 538 -26.82 -17.31 9.03
CA ALA A 538 -27.81 -18.38 8.98
C ALA A 538 -27.22 -19.76 8.59
N PRO A 539 -26.24 -19.89 7.67
CA PRO A 539 -25.60 -21.17 7.38
C PRO A 539 -24.83 -21.78 8.55
N CYS A 540 -24.43 -20.97 9.55
CA CYS A 540 -23.65 -21.40 10.72
C CYS A 540 -24.50 -22.00 11.86
N GLY A 541 -25.79 -22.25 11.63
CA GLY A 541 -26.67 -22.92 12.58
C GLY A 541 -27.59 -21.96 13.32
N THR A 542 -28.30 -22.49 14.32
CA THR A 542 -29.41 -21.81 14.97
C THR A 542 -29.00 -20.54 15.72
N LYS A 543 -29.97 -19.64 15.85
CA LYS A 543 -29.84 -18.35 16.54
C LYS A 543 -29.30 -18.49 17.96
N VAL A 544 -28.52 -17.50 18.36
CA VAL A 544 -28.13 -17.30 19.75
C VAL A 544 -29.24 -16.54 20.48
N GLU A 545 -29.46 -16.86 21.75
CA GLU A 545 -30.35 -16.08 22.61
C GLU A 545 -29.73 -14.70 22.87
N GLU A 546 -30.32 -13.68 22.27
CA GLU A 546 -29.83 -12.31 22.32
C GLU A 546 -29.85 -11.78 23.77
N SER A 547 -28.73 -11.23 24.21
CA SER A 547 -28.63 -10.62 25.54
C SER A 547 -27.55 -9.54 25.57
N ASN A 548 -27.63 -8.66 26.57
CA ASN A 548 -26.60 -7.70 26.92
C ASN A 548 -25.94 -8.15 28.24
N PRO A 549 -24.67 -7.80 28.48
CA PRO A 549 -24.02 -8.08 29.77
C PRO A 549 -24.78 -7.37 30.90
N ALA A 550 -24.63 -7.82 32.14
CA ALA A 550 -25.30 -7.18 33.29
C ALA A 550 -24.55 -5.93 33.78
N LYS A 551 -23.25 -5.84 33.49
CA LYS A 551 -22.36 -4.73 33.82
C LYS A 551 -21.11 -4.79 32.92
N PRO A 552 -20.31 -3.71 32.83
CA PRO A 552 -18.98 -3.80 32.24
C PRO A 552 -18.14 -4.88 32.94
N PHE A 553 -17.24 -5.50 32.20
CA PHE A 553 -16.36 -6.55 32.71
C PHE A 553 -14.96 -6.32 32.19
N PHE A 554 -14.05 -5.96 33.08
CA PHE A 554 -12.66 -5.63 32.74
C PHE A 554 -11.68 -6.51 33.53
N ALA A 555 -10.40 -6.42 33.20
CA ALA A 555 -9.35 -7.13 33.94
C ALA A 555 -9.37 -6.82 35.45
N GLU A 556 -9.81 -5.62 35.85
CA GLU A 556 -9.93 -5.21 37.24
C GLU A 556 -11.01 -5.97 38.02
N ASP A 557 -12.04 -6.50 37.34
CA ASP A 557 -13.12 -7.31 37.93
C ASP A 557 -12.70 -8.76 38.23
N LEU A 558 -11.55 -9.21 37.72
CA LEU A 558 -11.02 -10.56 37.94
C LEU A 558 -10.60 -10.78 39.40
N GLU A 559 -10.67 -12.04 39.85
CA GLU A 559 -10.06 -12.44 41.13
C GLU A 559 -8.57 -12.05 41.14
N PRO A 560 -8.04 -11.43 42.21
CA PRO A 560 -6.69 -10.87 42.23
C PRO A 560 -5.59 -11.81 41.72
N LYS A 561 -5.64 -13.10 42.10
CA LYS A 561 -4.66 -14.10 41.67
C LYS A 561 -4.74 -14.42 40.17
N ILE A 562 -5.94 -14.45 39.61
CA ILE A 562 -6.16 -14.67 38.18
C ILE A 562 -5.64 -13.47 37.40
N ARG A 563 -5.97 -12.26 37.85
CA ARG A 563 -5.50 -11.00 37.28
C ARG A 563 -3.97 -10.91 37.28
N GLU A 564 -3.32 -11.18 38.41
CA GLU A 564 -1.86 -11.14 38.55
C GLU A 564 -1.18 -12.16 37.63
N ARG A 565 -1.72 -13.37 37.52
CA ARG A 565 -1.22 -14.39 36.60
C ARG A 565 -1.36 -13.95 35.15
N GLY A 566 -2.54 -13.49 34.73
CA GLY A 566 -2.80 -13.02 33.37
C GLY A 566 -1.88 -11.87 32.98
N MET A 567 -1.77 -10.86 33.84
CA MET A 567 -0.88 -9.72 33.63
C MET A 567 0.59 -10.14 33.52
N SER A 568 1.03 -11.11 34.33
CA SER A 568 2.38 -11.66 34.23
C SER A 568 2.63 -12.34 32.89
N ILE A 569 1.68 -13.14 32.39
CA ILE A 569 1.79 -13.81 31.09
C ILE A 569 1.87 -12.78 29.96
N CYS A 570 0.99 -11.77 29.96
CA CYS A 570 0.99 -10.71 28.96
C CYS A 570 2.31 -9.92 28.93
N ARG A 571 2.85 -9.56 30.10
CA ARG A 571 4.15 -8.88 30.18
C ARG A 571 5.30 -9.75 29.71
N GLN A 572 5.29 -11.05 30.05
CA GLN A 572 6.29 -12.01 29.58
C GLN A 572 6.23 -12.21 28.06
N ALA A 573 5.05 -12.11 27.46
CA ALA A 573 4.86 -12.16 26.02
C ALA A 573 5.31 -10.87 25.30
N GLY A 574 5.67 -9.80 26.04
CA GLY A 574 6.08 -8.52 25.44
C GLY A 574 4.93 -7.64 24.97
N VAL A 575 3.73 -7.84 25.53
CA VAL A 575 2.55 -7.00 25.23
C VAL A 575 2.77 -5.58 25.76
N GLN A 576 2.48 -4.58 24.92
CA GLN A 576 2.62 -3.18 25.29
C GLN A 576 1.61 -2.78 26.37
N ASP A 577 1.96 -1.82 27.24
CA ASP A 577 1.14 -1.40 28.39
C ASP A 577 -0.29 -1.03 28.01
N ALA A 578 -0.50 -0.40 26.85
CA ALA A 578 -1.82 -0.03 26.34
C ALA A 578 -2.77 -1.24 26.13
N TRP A 579 -2.21 -2.43 25.94
CA TRP A 579 -2.95 -3.67 25.68
C TRP A 579 -2.99 -4.62 26.88
N ILE A 580 -2.32 -4.29 27.99
CA ILE A 580 -2.20 -5.19 29.14
C ILE A 580 -3.57 -5.51 29.77
N GLY A 581 -4.50 -4.56 29.78
CA GLY A 581 -5.86 -4.78 30.30
C GLY A 581 -6.61 -5.86 29.50
N ALA A 582 -6.80 -5.61 28.20
CA ALA A 582 -7.43 -6.55 27.27
C ALA A 582 -6.75 -7.93 27.28
N CYS A 583 -5.42 -7.96 27.14
CA CYS A 583 -4.67 -9.22 27.19
C CYS A 583 -4.87 -9.98 28.51
N THR A 584 -4.90 -9.29 29.65
CA THR A 584 -5.08 -9.94 30.96
C THR A 584 -6.45 -10.59 31.07
N LEU A 585 -7.49 -9.93 30.54
CA LEU A 585 -8.84 -10.46 30.49
C LEU A 585 -8.90 -11.69 29.58
N ASP A 586 -8.39 -11.58 28.37
CA ASP A 586 -8.31 -12.67 27.40
C ASP A 586 -7.54 -13.88 27.92
N VAL A 587 -6.39 -13.68 28.58
CA VAL A 587 -5.64 -14.80 29.17
C VAL A 587 -6.44 -15.51 30.27
N ALA A 588 -7.24 -14.77 31.03
CA ALA A 588 -8.13 -15.35 32.04
C ALA A 588 -9.32 -16.09 31.40
N VAL A 589 -9.91 -15.51 30.36
CA VAL A 589 -11.15 -15.99 29.73
C VAL A 589 -10.89 -17.14 28.74
N LEU A 590 -9.84 -16.99 27.93
CA LEU A 590 -9.54 -17.83 26.75
C LEU A 590 -8.23 -18.62 26.90
N GLY A 591 -7.44 -18.35 27.95
CA GLY A 591 -6.21 -19.07 28.26
C GLY A 591 -4.93 -18.40 27.72
N GLU A 592 -3.78 -18.93 28.13
CA GLU A 592 -2.48 -18.26 28.00
C GLU A 592 -2.06 -17.91 26.57
N LYS A 593 -2.53 -18.68 25.58
CA LYS A 593 -2.23 -18.46 24.15
C LYS A 593 -2.83 -17.17 23.61
N ALA A 594 -3.88 -16.64 24.24
CA ALA A 594 -4.55 -15.41 23.81
C ALA A 594 -3.59 -14.20 23.85
N ALA A 595 -2.55 -14.23 24.69
CA ALA A 595 -1.56 -13.14 24.73
C ALA A 595 -0.84 -12.90 23.39
N ALA A 596 -0.72 -13.93 22.54
CA ALA A 596 0.04 -13.84 21.28
C ALA A 596 -0.55 -12.82 20.30
N VAL A 597 -1.88 -12.62 20.30
CA VAL A 597 -2.53 -11.69 19.36
C VAL A 597 -2.15 -10.24 19.65
N TYR A 598 -1.77 -9.89 20.89
CA TYR A 598 -1.44 -8.52 21.29
C TYR A 598 0.01 -8.13 21.02
N VAL A 599 0.88 -9.10 20.75
CA VAL A 599 2.31 -8.85 20.55
C VAL A 599 2.54 -8.04 19.28
N GLY A 600 3.30 -6.95 19.39
CA GLY A 600 3.62 -6.07 18.26
C GLY A 600 2.48 -5.15 17.80
N LYS A 601 1.28 -5.22 18.40
CA LYS A 601 0.18 -4.31 18.04
C LYS A 601 0.51 -2.87 18.43
N PRO A 602 0.28 -1.89 17.54
CA PRO A 602 0.38 -0.48 17.90
C PRO A 602 -0.68 -0.15 18.97
N PRO A 603 -0.44 0.81 19.87
CA PRO A 603 -1.45 1.25 20.82
C PRO A 603 -2.65 1.85 20.09
N PRO A 604 -3.86 1.78 20.69
CA PRO A 604 -5.03 2.43 20.11
C PRO A 604 -4.82 3.95 20.10
N VAL A 605 -5.44 4.62 19.12
CA VAL A 605 -5.46 6.08 19.04
C VAL A 605 -6.29 6.66 20.19
N LEU A 606 -7.39 5.98 20.54
CA LEU A 606 -8.24 6.30 21.68
C LEU A 606 -8.69 5.01 22.38
N ASP A 607 -8.57 4.96 23.70
CA ASP A 607 -9.20 3.95 24.54
C ASP A 607 -10.56 4.47 25.00
N GLY A 608 -11.63 3.84 24.55
CA GLY A 608 -13.02 4.19 24.85
C GLY A 608 -13.58 3.52 26.11
N ASN A 609 -12.80 2.67 26.76
CA ASN A 609 -13.19 2.04 28.02
C ASN A 609 -12.88 2.94 29.25
N ARG A 610 -12.28 4.13 29.06
CA ARG A 610 -11.78 5.01 30.12
C ARG A 610 -12.19 6.46 29.98
#